data_AF-A0A9P7JL99-F1
#
_entry.id   AF-A0A9P7JL99-F1
#
_cell.length_a   1.000
_cell.length_b   1.000
_cell.length_c   1.000
_cell.angle_alpha   90.00
_cell.angle_beta   90.00
_cell.angle_gamma   90.00
#
_symmetry.space_group_name_H-M   'P 1'
#
loop_
_entity.id
_entity.type
_entity.pdbx_description
1 polymer ?
#
loop_
_entity_poly.entity_id
_entity_poly.type
_entity_poly.pdbx_seq_one_letter_code
_entity_poly.pdbx_strand_id
1 'polypeptide(L)'
;MTIVLSNSPSGWPIINSGIFYSYCIVAAGLVVLYDWVLTFGQEIELIWRQRWSLMTVLYMVIRYIVILYSIIIVLASMPSVSLTDAVSIRLPSHHDSYPMKTLICRGDIMIYAIHGTNLAVGTMLGVIMIARLHAMYQRSRTMLIFLVIIFLTVVITCGVIAAIGLKDLVLEELILSGIYMCYLGSEGIVQLWNTIVWVCYIFWEYLALCLSVWIAIKHFRDLRRFGPSTGSTIGDYFRVLIRSHVLYFTSFVFVSSLQLVIFPELVVRRPVADICFC
;
A
#
# COMPACT_ATOMS: atom_id res chain seq x y z
N MET A 1 -8.94 -19.02 -30.41
CA MET A 1 -10.23 -18.42 -30.82
C MET A 1 -10.15 -16.95 -30.49
N THR A 2 -10.17 -16.08 -31.51
CA THR A 2 -10.03 -14.62 -31.36
C THR A 2 -11.37 -14.02 -30.93
N ILE A 3 -11.57 -13.74 -29.64
CA ILE A 3 -12.80 -13.10 -29.16
C ILE A 3 -12.66 -11.59 -29.38
N VAL A 4 -13.08 -11.13 -30.56
CA VAL A 4 -13.47 -9.74 -30.74
C VAL A 4 -14.51 -9.46 -29.65
N LEU A 5 -14.20 -8.55 -28.72
CA LEU A 5 -15.18 -7.98 -27.81
C LEU A 5 -16.27 -7.37 -28.70
N SER A 6 -17.31 -8.16 -28.95
CA SER A 6 -18.49 -7.67 -29.62
C SER A 6 -19.05 -6.57 -28.72
N ASN A 7 -19.58 -5.51 -29.34
CA ASN A 7 -20.24 -4.37 -28.70
C ASN A 7 -21.56 -4.80 -28.00
N SER A 8 -21.54 -5.93 -27.30
CA SER A 8 -22.65 -6.57 -26.65
C SER A 8 -22.97 -5.83 -25.34
N PRO A 9 -24.26 -5.53 -25.05
CA PRO A 9 -24.69 -4.78 -23.88
C PRO A 9 -24.17 -5.28 -22.52
N SER A 10 -23.81 -6.57 -22.42
CA SER A 10 -23.31 -7.21 -21.20
C SER A 10 -21.90 -6.77 -20.78
N GLY A 11 -21.05 -6.31 -21.70
CA GLY A 11 -19.68 -5.85 -21.39
C GLY A 11 -19.60 -4.40 -20.89
N TRP A 12 -20.65 -3.61 -21.10
CA TRP A 12 -20.67 -2.17 -20.79
C TRP A 12 -20.44 -1.82 -19.31
N PRO A 13 -20.99 -2.55 -18.32
CA PRO A 13 -20.72 -2.27 -16.90
C PRO A 13 -19.25 -2.43 -16.52
N ILE A 14 -18.55 -3.40 -17.12
CA ILE A 14 -17.13 -3.68 -16.85
C ILE A 14 -16.26 -2.60 -17.50
N ILE A 15 -16.59 -2.21 -18.73
CA ILE A 15 -15.88 -1.13 -19.43
C ILE A 15 -16.07 0.20 -18.69
N ASN A 16 -17.30 0.50 -18.25
CA ASN A 16 -17.60 1.72 -17.51
C ASN A 16 -16.91 1.77 -16.14
N SER A 17 -16.83 0.64 -15.42
CA SER A 17 -16.11 0.56 -14.15
C SER A 17 -14.60 0.73 -14.32
N GLY A 18 -14.01 0.17 -15.38
CA GLY A 18 -12.61 0.39 -15.74
C GLY A 18 -12.30 1.85 -16.07
N ILE A 19 -13.14 2.49 -16.90
CA ILE A 19 -13.02 3.91 -17.25
C ILE A 19 -13.13 4.79 -16.00
N PHE A 20 -14.13 4.54 -15.16
CA PHE A 20 -14.31 5.27 -13.90
C PHE A 20 -13.10 5.13 -12.98
N TYR A 21 -12.58 3.91 -12.82
CA TYR A 21 -11.39 3.62 -12.02
C TYR A 21 -10.16 4.38 -12.53
N SER A 22 -9.92 4.39 -13.85
CA SER A 22 -8.83 5.17 -14.44
C SER A 22 -8.97 6.67 -14.18
N TYR A 23 -10.16 7.25 -14.34
CA TYR A 23 -10.38 8.67 -14.00
C TYR A 23 -10.12 8.96 -12.52
N CYS A 24 -10.56 8.07 -11.62
CA CYS A 24 -10.30 8.21 -10.19
C CYS A 24 -8.80 8.14 -9.86
N ILE A 25 -8.03 7.24 -10.49
CA ILE A 25 -6.58 7.16 -10.30
C ILE A 25 -5.91 8.44 -10.76
N VAL A 26 -6.25 8.94 -11.95
CA VAL A 26 -5.67 10.17 -12.49
C VAL A 26 -5.99 11.36 -11.59
N ALA A 27 -7.25 11.49 -11.15
CA ALA A 27 -7.67 12.54 -10.23
C ALA A 27 -6.92 12.45 -8.89
N ALA A 28 -6.79 11.25 -8.31
CA ALA A 28 -6.04 11.04 -7.07
C ALA A 28 -4.55 11.39 -7.25
N GLY A 29 -3.95 11.00 -8.38
CA GLY A 29 -2.57 11.37 -8.71
C GLY A 29 -2.36 12.88 -8.83
N LEU A 30 -3.31 13.60 -9.43
CA LEU A 30 -3.27 15.06 -9.51
C LEU A 30 -3.34 15.71 -8.12
N VAL A 31 -4.19 15.20 -7.23
CA VAL A 31 -4.27 15.69 -5.84
C VAL A 31 -2.95 15.46 -5.10
N VAL A 32 -2.32 14.29 -5.26
CA VAL A 32 -1.01 13.99 -4.66
C VAL A 32 0.07 14.94 -5.19
N LEU A 33 0.11 15.18 -6.51
CA LEU A 33 1.04 16.13 -7.11
C LEU A 33 0.80 17.55 -6.62
N TYR A 34 -0.45 17.98 -6.50
CA TYR A 34 -0.82 19.30 -6.01
C TYR A 34 -0.36 19.52 -4.56
N ASP A 35 -0.67 18.57 -3.67
CA ASP A 35 -0.25 18.62 -2.26
C ASP A 35 1.28 18.66 -2.14
N TRP A 36 1.98 17.86 -2.96
CA TRP A 36 3.44 17.86 -3.01
C TRP A 36 4.01 19.22 -3.40
N VAL A 37 3.53 19.83 -4.49
CA VAL A 37 4.01 21.15 -4.94
C VAL A 37 3.81 22.21 -3.85
N LEU A 38 2.66 22.19 -3.18
CA LEU A 38 2.30 23.17 -2.16
C LEU A 38 3.19 23.04 -0.91
N THR A 39 3.53 21.81 -0.53
CA THR A 39 4.32 21.54 0.68
C THR A 39 5.84 21.50 0.43
N PHE A 40 6.28 21.46 -0.83
CA PHE A 40 7.70 21.39 -1.19
C PHE A 40 8.50 22.62 -0.73
N GLY A 41 7.94 23.82 -0.82
CA GLY A 41 8.60 25.04 -0.36
C GLY A 41 8.90 25.01 1.15
N GLN A 42 7.93 24.55 1.94
CA GLN A 42 8.09 24.36 3.38
C GLN A 42 9.08 23.24 3.70
N GLU A 43 9.10 22.17 2.91
CA GLU A 43 10.04 21.05 3.07
C GLU A 43 11.49 21.51 2.93
N ILE A 44 11.80 22.34 1.92
CA ILE A 44 13.17 22.86 1.74
C ILE A 44 13.59 23.68 2.95
N GLU A 45 12.71 24.58 3.43
CA GLU A 45 13.07 25.48 4.53
C GLU A 45 13.19 24.76 5.87
N LEU A 46 12.26 23.85 6.17
CA LEU A 46 12.15 23.20 7.48
C LEU A 46 12.97 21.92 7.59
N ILE A 47 13.05 21.14 6.51
CA ILE A 47 13.69 19.81 6.54
C ILE A 47 15.10 19.87 5.96
N TRP A 48 15.27 20.46 4.78
CA TRP A 48 16.56 20.39 4.07
C TRP A 48 17.63 21.28 4.73
N ARG A 49 17.22 22.40 5.34
CA ARG A 49 18.15 23.30 6.07
C ARG A 49 18.42 22.85 7.51
N GLN A 50 17.72 21.85 8.03
CA GLN A 50 17.86 21.39 9.41
C GLN A 50 18.78 20.15 9.50
N ARG A 51 19.19 19.79 10.73
CA ARG A 51 19.97 18.57 10.98
C ARG A 51 19.11 17.35 10.71
N TRP A 52 19.63 16.44 9.89
CA TRP A 52 18.95 15.22 9.49
C TRP A 52 18.85 14.25 10.68
N SER A 53 17.62 13.95 11.09
CA SER A 53 17.33 12.89 12.05
C SER A 53 16.86 11.63 11.34
N LEU A 54 16.90 10.47 12.00
CA LEU A 54 16.34 9.22 11.45
C LEU A 54 14.87 9.39 11.06
N MET A 55 14.09 10.08 11.89
CA MET A 55 12.68 10.37 11.62
C MET A 55 12.50 11.24 10.36
N THR A 56 13.40 12.19 10.14
CA THR A 56 13.43 13.03 8.95
C THR A 56 13.70 12.20 7.69
N VAL A 57 14.71 11.32 7.74
CA VAL A 57 15.03 10.41 6.62
C VAL A 57 13.84 9.50 6.33
N LEU A 58 13.23 8.91 7.36
CA LEU A 58 12.09 8.00 7.20
C LEU A 58 10.89 8.72 6.56
N TYR A 59 10.62 9.96 6.99
CA TYR A 59 9.60 10.80 6.37
C TYR A 59 9.89 11.07 4.89
N MET A 60 11.12 11.45 4.55
CA MET A 60 11.52 11.72 3.17
C MET A 60 11.34 10.48 2.29
N VAL A 61 11.85 9.34 2.75
CA VAL A 61 11.77 8.07 2.00
C VAL A 61 10.31 7.69 1.73
N ILE A 62 9.43 7.74 2.73
CA ILE A 62 8.00 7.46 2.53
C ILE A 62 7.41 8.43 1.51
N ARG A 63 7.68 9.73 1.67
CA ARG A 63 7.12 10.77 0.81
C ARG A 63 7.49 10.55 -0.65
N TYR A 64 8.76 10.31 -0.97
CA TYR A 64 9.20 10.10 -2.34
C TYR A 64 8.78 8.74 -2.92
N ILE A 65 8.73 7.67 -2.10
CA ILE A 65 8.23 6.37 -2.55
C ILE A 65 6.74 6.47 -2.94
N VAL A 66 5.93 7.14 -2.12
CA VAL A 66 4.50 7.32 -2.41
C VAL A 66 4.29 8.16 -3.67
N ILE A 67 5.06 9.23 -3.86
CA ILE A 67 4.97 10.05 -5.08
C ILE A 67 5.36 9.24 -6.32
N LEU A 68 6.48 8.52 -6.26
CA LEU A 68 6.93 7.67 -7.36
C LEU A 68 5.89 6.61 -7.69
N TYR A 69 5.31 5.98 -6.68
CA TYR A 69 4.22 5.01 -6.83
C TYR A 69 2.97 5.63 -7.47
N SER A 70 2.55 6.82 -7.03
CA SER A 70 1.44 7.56 -7.63
C SER A 70 1.69 7.91 -9.11
N ILE A 71 2.92 8.24 -9.48
CA ILE A 71 3.27 8.50 -10.89
C ILE A 71 3.20 7.21 -11.71
N ILE A 72 3.77 6.10 -11.20
CA ILE A 72 3.77 4.80 -11.87
C ILE A 72 2.34 4.32 -12.12
N ILE A 73 1.44 4.42 -11.12
CA ILE A 73 0.06 3.95 -11.25
C ILE A 73 -0.77 4.82 -12.22
N VAL A 74 -0.53 6.13 -12.24
CA VAL A 74 -1.14 7.04 -13.23
C VAL A 74 -0.63 6.72 -14.64
N LEU A 75 0.68 6.54 -14.81
CA LEU A 75 1.28 6.22 -16.10
C LEU A 75 0.82 4.84 -16.62
N ALA A 76 0.56 3.90 -15.72
CA ALA A 76 0.05 2.59 -16.06
C ALA A 76 -1.46 2.57 -16.36
N SER A 77 -2.24 3.50 -15.78
CA SER A 77 -3.69 3.62 -16.02
C SER A 77 -4.03 4.43 -17.27
N MET A 78 -3.09 5.23 -17.78
CA MET A 78 -3.21 5.85 -19.10
C MET A 78 -3.05 4.78 -20.19
N PRO A 79 -3.98 4.70 -21.16
CA PRO A 79 -3.80 3.92 -22.37
C PRO A 79 -2.77 4.62 -23.28
N SER A 80 -1.53 4.76 -22.82
CA SER A 80 -0.47 5.35 -23.61
C SER A 80 0.07 4.29 -24.56
N VAL A 81 -0.37 4.43 -25.82
CA VAL A 81 0.28 4.06 -27.08
C VAL A 81 1.66 3.43 -26.91
N SER A 82 1.81 2.25 -27.53
CA SER A 82 3.06 1.55 -27.81
C SER A 82 4.24 2.50 -28.09
N LEU A 83 4.98 2.87 -27.06
CA LEU A 83 6.30 3.53 -27.15
C LEU A 83 7.35 2.66 -26.47
N THR A 84 7.30 1.38 -26.80
CA THR A 84 8.53 0.65 -27.06
C THR A 84 8.22 -0.02 -28.38
N ASP A 85 8.80 0.50 -29.46
CA ASP A 85 8.97 -0.29 -30.66
C ASP A 85 9.40 -1.67 -30.21
N ALA A 86 8.60 -2.67 -30.56
CA ALA A 86 9.09 -4.02 -30.60
C ALA A 86 10.31 -3.97 -31.52
N VAL A 87 11.51 -3.81 -30.95
CA VAL A 87 12.75 -4.21 -31.59
C VAL A 87 12.64 -5.72 -31.70
N SER A 88 11.85 -6.13 -32.69
CA SER A 88 11.82 -7.45 -33.24
C SER A 88 13.18 -7.62 -33.89
N ILE A 89 14.18 -8.03 -33.08
CA ILE A 89 15.39 -8.61 -33.63
C ILE A 89 14.92 -9.88 -34.35
N ARG A 90 14.60 -9.74 -35.65
CA ARG A 90 14.53 -10.84 -36.61
C ARG A 90 15.94 -11.35 -36.79
N LEU A 91 16.32 -12.35 -36.00
CA LEU A 91 17.39 -13.24 -36.42
C LEU A 91 16.78 -14.31 -37.34
N PRO A 92 17.44 -14.64 -38.47
CA PRO A 92 16.95 -15.64 -39.40
C PRO A 92 16.95 -17.01 -38.72
N SER A 93 15.82 -17.68 -38.78
CA SER A 93 15.62 -19.05 -38.31
C SER A 93 16.39 -20.05 -39.16
N HIS A 94 17.25 -20.85 -38.54
CA HIS A 94 17.57 -22.18 -39.06
C HIS A 94 17.84 -23.14 -37.90
N HIS A 95 16.95 -24.13 -37.78
CA HIS A 95 17.04 -25.41 -37.07
C HIS A 95 17.40 -25.45 -35.56
N ASP A 96 16.46 -26.05 -34.82
CA ASP A 96 16.58 -26.72 -33.52
C ASP A 96 16.83 -25.89 -32.25
N SER A 97 15.95 -26.14 -31.27
CA SER A 97 16.00 -25.74 -29.84
C SER A 97 15.47 -24.33 -29.48
N TYR A 98 14.28 -24.34 -28.86
CA TYR A 98 13.67 -23.33 -27.97
C TYR A 98 14.33 -21.93 -27.89
N PRO A 99 13.63 -20.85 -28.26
CA PRO A 99 13.92 -19.54 -27.70
C PRO A 99 12.95 -19.25 -26.56
N MET A 100 13.43 -19.45 -25.34
CA MET A 100 12.94 -18.76 -24.15
C MET A 100 13.14 -17.25 -24.37
N LYS A 101 12.18 -16.61 -25.05
CA LYS A 101 12.09 -15.15 -25.12
C LYS A 101 11.11 -14.72 -24.06
N THR A 102 11.71 -14.46 -22.89
CA THR A 102 11.18 -13.76 -21.71
C THR A 102 10.45 -12.49 -22.12
N LEU A 103 9.21 -12.62 -22.58
CA LEU A 103 8.29 -11.51 -22.74
C LEU A 103 7.59 -11.33 -21.40
N ILE A 104 8.31 -10.75 -20.44
CA ILE A 104 7.74 -10.34 -19.16
C ILE A 104 6.56 -9.43 -19.49
N CYS A 105 5.34 -9.89 -19.21
CA CYS A 105 4.17 -9.06 -19.41
C CYS A 105 4.31 -7.82 -18.53
N ARG A 106 4.05 -6.63 -19.10
CA ARG A 106 4.03 -5.34 -18.38
C ARG A 106 3.14 -5.39 -17.11
N GLY A 107 2.17 -6.31 -17.06
CA GLY A 107 1.31 -6.57 -15.90
C GLY A 107 2.03 -7.21 -14.72
N ASP A 108 2.98 -8.12 -14.93
CA ASP A 108 3.64 -8.85 -13.84
C ASP A 108 4.56 -7.91 -13.06
N ILE A 109 5.42 -7.15 -13.74
CA ILE A 109 6.30 -6.17 -13.08
C ILE A 109 5.49 -5.18 -12.24
N MET A 110 4.32 -4.77 -12.73
CA MET A 110 3.46 -3.82 -12.04
C MET A 110 2.83 -4.43 -10.78
N ILE A 111 2.36 -5.67 -10.84
CA ILE A 111 1.81 -6.39 -9.67
C ILE A 111 2.88 -6.55 -8.59
N TYR A 112 4.09 -6.96 -9.00
CA TYR A 112 5.24 -7.10 -8.09
C TYR A 112 5.61 -5.75 -7.44
N ALA A 113 5.64 -4.67 -8.24
CA ALA A 113 5.92 -3.33 -7.75
C ALA A 113 4.84 -2.83 -6.77
N ILE A 114 3.56 -3.14 -7.02
CA ILE A 114 2.44 -2.78 -6.14
C ILE A 114 2.56 -3.48 -4.79
N HIS A 115 2.69 -4.81 -4.78
CA HIS A 115 2.79 -5.57 -3.53
C HIS A 115 4.06 -5.23 -2.75
N GLY A 116 5.20 -5.06 -3.45
CA GLY A 116 6.45 -4.64 -2.83
C GLY A 116 6.37 -3.24 -2.22
N THR A 117 5.74 -2.29 -2.91
CA THR A 117 5.57 -0.92 -2.41
C THR A 117 4.64 -0.88 -1.21
N ASN A 118 3.52 -1.61 -1.23
CA ASN A 118 2.61 -1.69 -0.09
C ASN A 118 3.29 -2.28 1.14
N LEU A 119 4.07 -3.36 0.98
CA LEU A 119 4.87 -3.93 2.06
C LEU A 119 5.88 -2.91 2.61
N ALA A 120 6.61 -2.23 1.72
CA ALA A 120 7.60 -1.22 2.11
C ALA A 120 6.94 -0.06 2.88
N VAL A 121 5.89 0.55 2.35
CA VAL A 121 5.17 1.65 3.00
C VAL A 121 4.58 1.20 4.34
N GLY A 122 3.93 0.04 4.39
CA GLY A 122 3.41 -0.54 5.63
C GLY A 122 4.48 -0.75 6.68
N THR A 123 5.66 -1.25 6.29
CA THR A 123 6.79 -1.41 7.22
C THR A 123 7.29 -0.06 7.76
N MET A 124 7.44 0.94 6.89
CA MET A 124 7.91 2.27 7.31
C MET A 124 6.93 2.97 8.24
N LEU A 125 5.63 2.87 7.96
CA LEU A 125 4.57 3.39 8.83
C LEU A 125 4.56 2.68 10.19
N GLY A 126 4.77 1.36 10.21
CA GLY A 126 4.93 0.62 11.45
C GLY A 126 6.11 1.11 12.30
N VAL A 127 7.26 1.39 11.68
CA VAL A 127 8.41 1.99 12.38
C VAL A 127 8.08 3.37 12.96
N ILE A 128 7.35 4.22 12.21
CA ILE A 128 6.88 5.53 12.71
C ILE A 128 5.97 5.36 13.92
N MET A 129 5.06 4.38 13.87
CA MET A 129 4.14 4.08 14.98
C MET A 129 4.92 3.64 16.23
N ILE A 130 5.92 2.77 16.08
CA ILE A 130 6.81 2.37 17.19
C ILE A 130 7.54 3.59 17.76
N ALA A 131 8.11 4.44 16.92
CA ALA A 131 8.84 5.62 17.36
C ALA A 131 7.94 6.58 18.18
N ARG A 132 6.70 6.80 17.71
CA ARG A 132 5.71 7.62 18.42
C ARG A 132 5.28 6.97 19.74
N LEU A 133 4.98 5.68 19.74
CA LEU A 133 4.56 4.96 20.94
C LEU A 133 5.70 4.91 21.99
N HIS A 134 6.94 4.74 21.54
CA HIS A 134 8.12 4.81 22.40
C HIS A 134 8.30 6.19 23.05
N ALA A 135 8.02 7.28 22.31
CA ALA A 135 8.01 8.62 22.88
C ALA A 135 6.92 8.79 23.95
N MET A 136 5.72 8.25 23.73
CA MET A 136 4.63 8.29 24.72
C MET A 136 4.92 7.46 25.97
N TYR A 137 5.64 6.34 25.84
CA TYR A 137 6.09 5.51 26.96
C TYR A 137 7.37 6.03 27.62
N GLN A 138 7.62 7.34 27.57
CA GLN A 138 8.77 8.01 28.20
C GLN A 138 10.12 7.36 27.84
N ARG A 139 10.26 6.89 26.60
CA ARG A 139 11.51 6.28 26.09
C ARG A 139 11.90 4.98 26.82
N SER A 140 10.92 4.22 27.31
CA SER A 140 11.14 2.93 27.96
C SER A 140 11.67 1.88 26.97
N ARG A 141 12.90 1.39 27.21
CA ARG A 141 13.56 0.40 26.36
C ARG A 141 12.85 -0.95 26.36
N THR A 142 12.25 -1.35 27.47
CA THR A 142 11.52 -2.62 27.58
C THR A 142 10.30 -2.64 26.67
N MET A 143 9.55 -1.54 26.61
CA MET A 143 8.40 -1.41 25.70
C MET A 143 8.84 -1.34 24.25
N LEU A 144 9.96 -0.67 23.95
CA LEU A 144 10.52 -0.64 22.61
C LEU A 144 10.86 -2.06 22.12
N ILE A 145 11.56 -2.85 22.95
CA ILE A 145 11.93 -4.23 22.61
C ILE A 145 10.67 -5.06 22.36
N PHE A 146 9.66 -4.96 23.23
CA PHE A 146 8.38 -5.65 23.06
C PHE A 146 7.68 -5.29 21.73
N LEU A 147 7.60 -4.00 21.40
CA LEU A 147 6.98 -3.52 20.16
C LEU A 147 7.75 -3.97 18.91
N VAL A 148 9.08 -3.91 18.94
CA VAL A 148 9.93 -4.33 17.83
C VAL A 148 9.77 -5.83 17.58
N ILE A 149 9.74 -6.66 18.63
CA ILE A 149 9.56 -8.11 18.49
C ILE A 149 8.22 -8.43 17.80
N ILE A 150 7.12 -7.86 18.28
CA ILE A 150 5.80 -8.12 17.69
C ILE A 150 5.75 -7.63 16.24
N PHE A 151 6.26 -6.44 15.98
CA PHE A 151 6.27 -5.87 14.64
C PHE A 151 7.10 -6.68 13.65
N LEU A 152 8.29 -7.14 14.08
CA LEU A 152 9.13 -8.02 13.25
C LEU A 152 8.41 -9.32 12.92
N THR A 153 7.72 -9.93 13.88
CA THR A 153 6.91 -11.14 13.62
C THR A 153 5.83 -10.87 12.57
N VAL A 154 5.12 -9.74 12.65
CA VAL A 154 4.11 -9.34 11.66
C VAL A 154 4.75 -9.16 10.28
N VAL A 155 5.85 -8.42 10.18
CA VAL A 155 6.55 -8.15 8.91
C VAL A 155 7.08 -9.43 8.27
N ILE A 156 7.70 -10.31 9.06
CA ILE A 156 8.22 -11.60 8.55
C ILE A 156 7.06 -12.46 8.03
N THR A 157 5.97 -12.56 8.79
CA THR A 157 4.79 -13.33 8.38
C THR A 157 4.20 -12.78 7.07
N CYS A 158 4.04 -11.45 6.97
CA CYS A 158 3.55 -10.79 5.75
C CYS A 158 4.50 -11.01 4.57
N GLY A 159 5.82 -10.93 4.78
CA GLY A 159 6.81 -11.15 3.75
C GLY A 159 6.82 -12.58 3.21
N VAL A 160 6.66 -13.58 4.09
CA VAL A 160 6.54 -14.99 3.71
C VAL A 160 5.27 -15.21 2.90
N ILE A 161 4.13 -14.68 3.36
CA ILE A 161 2.84 -14.75 2.64
C ILE A 161 2.96 -14.13 1.25
N ALA A 162 3.53 -12.92 1.16
CA ALA A 162 3.73 -12.23 -0.12
C ALA A 162 4.62 -13.05 -1.06
N ALA A 163 5.71 -13.64 -0.54
CA ALA A 163 6.61 -14.47 -1.34
C ALA A 163 5.96 -15.78 -1.83
N ILE A 164 5.05 -16.38 -1.04
CA ILE A 164 4.29 -17.56 -1.46
C ILE A 164 3.31 -17.18 -2.58
N GLY A 165 2.49 -16.14 -2.36
CA GLY A 165 1.54 -15.68 -3.38
C GLY A 165 2.22 -15.28 -4.69
N LEU A 166 3.47 -14.79 -4.60
CA LEU A 166 4.28 -14.44 -5.76
C LEU A 166 4.80 -15.65 -6.55
N LYS A 167 5.10 -16.76 -5.87
CA LYS A 167 5.54 -18.00 -6.53
C LYS A 167 4.40 -18.72 -7.21
N ASP A 168 3.21 -18.71 -6.60
CA ASP A 168 2.01 -19.31 -7.18
C ASP A 168 1.63 -18.60 -8.49
N LEU A 169 1.85 -17.28 -8.58
CA LEU A 169 1.70 -16.50 -9.81
C LEU A 169 2.66 -16.92 -10.94
N VAL A 170 3.84 -17.45 -10.63
CA VAL A 170 4.87 -17.86 -11.62
C VAL A 170 4.61 -19.27 -12.17
N LEU A 171 3.77 -20.08 -11.51
CA LEU A 171 3.53 -21.47 -11.90
C LEU A 171 2.43 -21.63 -12.99
N GLU A 172 1.66 -20.58 -13.28
CA GLU A 172 0.53 -20.58 -14.24
C GLU A 172 0.84 -19.89 -15.59
N GLU A 173 2.10 -19.86 -16.04
CA GLU A 173 2.39 -19.48 -17.44
C GLU A 173 1.91 -20.57 -18.42
N LEU A 174 0.60 -20.66 -18.66
CA LEU A 174 0.03 -21.49 -19.71
C LEU A 174 0.04 -20.72 -21.04
N ILE A 175 0.77 -21.30 -21.99
CA ILE A 175 0.92 -20.87 -23.37
C ILE A 175 -0.45 -20.60 -24.00
N LEU A 176 -0.75 -19.35 -24.37
CA LEU A 176 -1.72 -19.08 -25.43
C LEU A 176 -1.29 -17.90 -26.31
N SER A 177 -1.11 -18.23 -27.59
CA SER A 177 -0.71 -17.34 -28.67
C SER A 177 -1.79 -16.29 -28.98
N GLY A 178 -1.35 -15.05 -29.21
CA GLY A 178 -2.08 -14.06 -30.00
C GLY A 178 -3.06 -13.19 -29.23
N ILE A 179 -2.55 -12.10 -28.63
CA ILE A 179 -3.22 -10.84 -28.26
C ILE A 179 -4.69 -10.99 -27.82
N TYR A 180 -4.87 -11.31 -26.53
CA TYR A 180 -6.07 -11.00 -25.74
C TYR A 180 -5.62 -10.57 -24.35
N MET A 181 -6.28 -9.58 -23.74
CA MET A 181 -6.03 -9.26 -22.33
C MET A 181 -6.33 -10.50 -21.49
N CYS A 182 -5.30 -11.11 -20.93
CA CYS A 182 -5.47 -12.17 -19.94
C CYS A 182 -5.99 -11.54 -18.64
N TYR A 183 -7.25 -11.80 -18.33
CA TYR A 183 -7.70 -11.80 -16.95
C TYR A 183 -7.30 -13.15 -16.36
N LEU A 184 -6.26 -13.16 -15.53
CA LEU A 184 -5.83 -14.38 -14.86
C LEU A 184 -6.95 -14.84 -13.92
N GLY A 185 -7.49 -16.04 -14.15
CA GLY A 185 -8.50 -16.70 -13.30
C GLY A 185 -7.98 -17.19 -11.95
N SER A 186 -6.99 -16.51 -11.36
CA SER A 186 -6.47 -16.74 -10.01
C SER A 186 -6.93 -15.64 -9.04
N GLU A 187 -8.11 -15.08 -9.29
CA GLU A 187 -8.65 -13.98 -8.48
C GLU A 187 -8.85 -14.38 -7.03
N GLY A 188 -9.31 -15.61 -6.76
CA GLY A 188 -9.63 -16.04 -5.39
C GLY A 188 -8.41 -16.16 -4.47
N ILE A 189 -7.32 -16.79 -4.94
CA ILE A 189 -6.16 -17.13 -4.11
C ILE A 189 -5.27 -15.91 -3.87
N VAL A 190 -4.95 -15.15 -4.92
CA VAL A 190 -4.12 -13.93 -4.81
C VAL A 190 -4.82 -12.87 -3.97
N GLN A 191 -6.13 -12.70 -4.13
CA GLN A 191 -6.93 -11.77 -3.34
C GLN A 191 -7.03 -12.21 -1.88
N LEU A 192 -7.11 -13.52 -1.60
CA LEU A 192 -7.06 -14.05 -0.23
C LEU A 192 -5.74 -13.69 0.44
N TRP A 193 -4.60 -13.93 -0.22
CA TRP A 193 -3.27 -13.59 0.32
C TRP A 193 -3.13 -12.10 0.60
N ASN A 194 -3.57 -11.25 -0.34
CA ASN A 194 -3.60 -9.80 -0.12
C ASN A 194 -4.46 -9.44 1.10
N THR A 195 -5.67 -10.00 1.19
CA THR A 195 -6.58 -9.77 2.33
C THR A 195 -5.93 -10.17 3.66
N ILE A 196 -5.25 -11.31 3.72
CA ILE A 196 -4.54 -11.77 4.92
C ILE A 196 -3.45 -10.77 5.33
N VAL A 197 -2.63 -10.30 4.39
CA VAL A 197 -1.59 -9.28 4.66
C VAL A 197 -2.20 -7.99 5.21
N TRP A 198 -3.29 -7.51 4.62
CA TRP A 198 -4.02 -6.33 5.12
C TRP A 198 -4.55 -6.53 6.54
N VAL A 199 -5.11 -7.70 6.85
CA VAL A 199 -5.57 -8.04 8.20
C VAL A 199 -4.42 -8.06 9.21
N CYS A 200 -3.25 -8.58 8.84
CA CYS A 200 -2.07 -8.56 9.70
C CYS A 200 -1.62 -7.13 10.06
N TYR A 201 -1.64 -6.21 9.09
CA TYR A 201 -1.34 -4.79 9.36
C TYR A 201 -2.40 -4.14 10.25
N ILE A 202 -3.69 -4.37 9.98
CA ILE A 202 -4.77 -3.85 10.82
C ILE A 202 -4.66 -4.34 12.26
N PHE A 203 -4.34 -5.62 12.47
CA PHE A 203 -4.11 -6.16 13.80
C PHE A 203 -3.01 -5.40 14.54
N TRP A 204 -1.89 -5.13 13.86
CA TRP A 204 -0.80 -4.30 14.40
C TRP A 204 -1.26 -2.87 14.74
N GLU A 205 -2.05 -2.25 13.86
CA GLU A 205 -2.59 -0.90 14.08
C GLU A 205 -3.52 -0.83 15.28
N TYR A 206 -4.42 -1.81 15.43
CA TYR A 206 -5.30 -1.92 16.61
C TYR A 206 -4.49 -2.11 17.89
N LEU A 207 -3.46 -2.95 17.87
CA LEU A 207 -2.57 -3.12 19.02
C LEU A 207 -1.92 -1.79 19.43
N ALA A 208 -1.38 -1.06 18.45
CA ALA A 208 -0.77 0.25 18.69
C ALA A 208 -1.78 1.27 19.20
N LEU A 209 -2.99 1.30 18.65
CA LEU A 209 -4.09 2.16 19.11
C LEU A 209 -4.47 1.83 20.56
N CYS A 210 -4.66 0.55 20.89
CA CYS A 210 -4.98 0.10 22.25
C CYS A 210 -3.90 0.52 23.25
N LEU A 211 -2.63 0.33 22.93
CA LEU A 211 -1.52 0.77 23.77
C LEU A 211 -1.48 2.30 23.90
N SER A 212 -1.80 3.03 22.82
CA SER A 212 -1.85 4.49 22.83
C SER A 212 -2.96 5.04 23.73
N VAL A 213 -4.14 4.42 23.69
CA VAL A 213 -5.29 4.78 24.53
C VAL A 213 -5.03 4.37 25.98
N TRP A 214 -4.42 3.21 26.21
CA TRP A 214 -4.06 2.75 27.56
C TRP A 214 -3.14 3.74 28.28
N ILE A 215 -2.05 4.19 27.63
CA ILE A 215 -1.15 5.16 28.24
C ILE A 215 -1.81 6.52 28.42
N ALA A 216 -2.66 6.95 27.48
CA ALA A 216 -3.43 8.17 27.61
C ALA A 216 -4.33 8.12 28.87
N ILE A 217 -5.12 7.05 29.03
CA ILE A 217 -6.01 6.85 30.18
C ILE A 217 -5.21 6.78 31.49
N LYS A 218 -4.11 6.03 31.50
CA LYS A 218 -3.23 5.92 32.67
C LYS A 218 -2.72 7.30 33.09
N HIS A 219 -2.22 8.08 32.13
CA HIS A 219 -1.69 9.42 32.39
C HIS A 219 -2.75 10.38 32.91
N PHE A 220 -3.96 10.36 32.33
CA PHE A 220 -5.09 11.15 32.85
C PHE A 220 -5.53 10.73 34.25
N ARG A 221 -5.52 9.43 34.54
CA ARG A 221 -5.87 8.90 35.86
C ARG A 221 -4.83 9.32 36.91
N ASP A 222 -3.54 9.25 36.58
CA ASP A 222 -2.45 9.66 37.46
C ASP A 222 -2.51 11.17 37.72
N LEU A 223 -2.70 12.01 36.69
CA LEU A 223 -2.92 13.45 36.83
C LEU A 223 -4.11 13.78 37.75
N ARG A 224 -5.22 13.05 37.64
CA ARG A 224 -6.39 13.23 38.51
C ARG A 224 -6.12 12.81 39.95
N ARG A 225 -5.20 11.86 40.18
CA ARG A 225 -4.89 11.31 41.50
C ARG A 225 -3.90 12.16 42.30
N PHE A 226 -2.95 12.82 41.63
CA PHE A 226 -1.92 13.64 42.28
C PHE A 226 -2.31 15.11 42.50
N GLY A 227 -3.47 15.56 42.00
CA GLY A 227 -3.95 16.94 42.13
C GLY A 227 -3.07 17.95 41.37
N PRO A 228 -3.57 19.15 41.05
CA PRO A 228 -2.85 20.16 40.27
C PRO A 228 -1.82 20.88 41.16
N SER A 229 -0.84 20.17 41.71
CA SER A 229 0.11 20.76 42.67
C SER A 229 1.33 21.41 42.01
N THR A 230 1.73 21.05 40.79
CA THR A 230 2.88 21.71 40.15
C THR A 230 2.80 21.67 38.61
N GLY A 231 2.25 22.73 38.00
CA GLY A 231 2.46 23.05 36.57
C GLY A 231 1.29 22.81 35.62
N SER A 232 0.19 23.56 35.76
CA SER A 232 -0.98 23.53 34.86
C SER A 232 -0.61 23.58 33.37
N THR A 233 0.35 24.43 33.00
CA THR A 233 0.77 24.65 31.61
C THR A 233 1.51 23.46 31.00
N ILE A 234 2.33 22.73 31.76
CA ILE A 234 3.07 21.57 31.24
C ILE A 234 2.11 20.40 30.98
N GLY A 235 1.14 20.18 31.88
CA GLY A 235 0.10 19.17 31.69
C GLY A 235 -0.74 19.39 30.44
N ASP A 236 -1.00 20.65 30.07
CA ASP A 236 -1.77 20.99 28.87
C ASP A 236 -1.01 20.69 27.57
N TYR A 237 0.29 20.95 27.50
CA TYR A 237 1.10 20.57 26.33
C TYR A 237 1.15 19.05 26.14
N PHE A 238 1.38 18.29 27.22
CA PHE A 238 1.36 16.82 27.15
C PHE A 238 -0.02 16.29 26.76
N ARG A 239 -1.10 16.90 27.26
CA ARG A 239 -2.48 16.58 26.88
C ARG A 239 -2.71 16.76 25.38
N VAL A 240 -2.28 17.89 24.81
CA VAL A 240 -2.41 18.16 23.37
C VAL A 240 -1.59 17.16 22.57
N LEU A 241 -0.34 16.90 22.96
CA LEU A 241 0.55 15.96 22.29
C LEU A 241 -0.05 14.54 22.24
N ILE A 242 -0.51 14.03 23.38
CA ILE A 242 -1.15 12.70 23.47
C ILE A 242 -2.41 12.66 22.61
N ARG A 243 -3.24 13.72 22.63
CA ARG A 243 -4.45 13.79 21.80
C ARG A 243 -4.10 13.73 20.31
N SER A 244 -3.09 14.45 19.87
CA SER A 244 -2.62 14.40 18.47
C SER A 244 -2.13 13.02 18.06
N HIS A 245 -1.40 12.33 18.94
CA HIS A 245 -0.95 10.95 18.66
C HIS A 245 -2.11 9.96 18.60
N VAL A 246 -3.06 10.01 19.54
CA VAL A 246 -4.24 9.12 19.52
C VAL A 246 -5.09 9.37 18.28
N LEU A 247 -5.35 10.64 17.93
CA LEU A 247 -6.09 10.97 16.70
C LEU A 247 -5.40 10.43 15.44
N TYR A 248 -4.07 10.47 15.39
CA TYR A 248 -3.32 9.86 14.29
C TYR A 248 -3.57 8.34 14.21
N PHE A 249 -3.44 7.62 15.32
CA PHE A 249 -3.68 6.16 15.33
C PHE A 249 -5.13 5.81 15.00
N THR A 250 -6.10 6.57 15.52
CA THR A 250 -7.52 6.38 15.21
C THR A 250 -7.82 6.61 13.74
N SER A 251 -7.27 7.69 13.16
CA SER A 251 -7.46 8.00 11.73
C SER A 251 -6.85 6.92 10.86
N PHE A 252 -5.69 6.39 11.25
CA PHE A 252 -5.01 5.32 10.52
C PHE A 252 -5.84 4.03 10.50
N VAL A 253 -6.26 3.55 11.68
CA VAL A 253 -7.13 2.36 11.81
C VAL A 253 -8.42 2.53 11.02
N PHE A 254 -9.03 3.73 11.07
CA PHE A 254 -10.26 4.02 10.34
C PHE A 254 -10.06 3.89 8.82
N VAL A 255 -9.00 4.49 8.27
CA VAL A 255 -8.68 4.41 6.84
C VAL A 255 -8.39 2.96 6.42
N SER A 256 -7.58 2.24 7.18
CA SER A 256 -7.26 0.82 6.89
C SER A 256 -8.50 -0.07 6.96
N SER A 257 -9.43 0.20 7.89
CA SER A 257 -10.69 -0.53 8.01
C SER A 257 -11.63 -0.26 6.83
N LEU A 258 -11.76 1.00 6.40
CA LEU A 258 -12.53 1.35 5.21
C LEU A 258 -11.98 0.66 3.97
N GLN A 259 -10.65 0.63 3.82
CA GLN A 259 -10.00 -0.05 2.72
C GLN A 259 -10.36 -1.54 2.68
N LEU A 260 -10.36 -2.22 3.83
CA LEU A 260 -10.73 -3.64 3.93
C LEU A 260 -12.20 -3.92 3.59
N VAL A 261 -13.12 -2.97 3.85
CA VAL A 261 -14.55 -3.11 3.51
C VAL A 261 -14.81 -2.84 2.03
N ILE A 262 -14.18 -1.80 1.48
CA ILE A 262 -14.41 -1.37 0.09
C ILE A 262 -13.80 -2.36 -0.92
N PHE A 263 -12.65 -2.94 -0.60
CA PHE A 263 -11.94 -3.86 -1.49
C PHE A 263 -12.79 -5.08 -1.92
N PRO A 264 -13.48 -5.81 -1.01
CA PRO A 264 -14.39 -6.89 -1.40
C PRO A 264 -15.69 -6.39 -2.05
N GLU A 265 -16.27 -5.26 -1.62
CA GLU A 265 -17.54 -4.76 -2.20
C GLU A 265 -17.40 -4.31 -3.67
N LEU A 266 -16.28 -3.70 -4.05
CA LEU A 266 -16.00 -3.35 -5.44
C LEU A 266 -15.83 -4.57 -6.35
N VAL A 267 -15.43 -5.72 -5.77
CA VAL A 267 -15.26 -6.98 -6.48
C VAL A 267 -16.58 -7.74 -6.57
N VAL A 268 -17.41 -7.76 -5.51
CA VAL A 268 -18.76 -8.37 -5.54
C VAL A 268 -19.70 -7.62 -6.51
N ARG A 269 -19.51 -6.32 -6.72
CA ARG A 269 -20.22 -5.55 -7.76
C ARG A 269 -19.70 -5.77 -9.17
N ARG A 270 -18.56 -6.44 -9.37
CA ARG A 270 -18.26 -7.00 -10.68
C ARG A 270 -19.19 -8.19 -10.84
N PRO A 271 -20.16 -8.17 -11.76
CA PRO A 271 -20.81 -9.41 -12.11
C PRO A 271 -19.70 -10.36 -12.55
N VAL A 272 -19.56 -11.47 -11.82
CA VAL A 272 -18.84 -12.64 -12.32
C VAL A 272 -19.65 -13.07 -13.55
N ALA A 273 -19.32 -12.49 -14.69
CA ALA A 273 -19.69 -13.09 -15.94
C ALA A 273 -18.78 -14.32 -16.03
N ASP A 274 -19.34 -15.48 -15.70
CA ASP A 274 -18.76 -16.76 -16.07
C ASP A 274 -18.67 -16.78 -17.61
N ILE A 275 -17.58 -16.25 -18.13
CA ILE A 275 -17.26 -16.30 -19.55
C ILE A 275 -16.24 -17.44 -19.69
N CYS A 276 -16.77 -18.65 -19.65
CA CYS A 276 -16.09 -19.82 -20.17
C CYS A 276 -16.03 -19.70 -21.70
N PHE A 277 -14.84 -19.64 -22.29
CA PHE A 277 -14.65 -19.95 -23.71
C PHE A 277 -13.36 -20.75 -23.92
N CYS A 278 -13.49 -21.82 -24.70
CA CYS A 278 -12.51 -22.89 -24.99
C CYS A 278 -11.15 -22.42 -25.51
#